data_AF-A0A924I056-F1
#
_entry.id   AF-A0A924I056-F1
#
_cell.length_a   1.000
_cell.length_b   1.000
_cell.length_c   1.000
_cell.angle_alpha   90.00
_cell.angle_beta   90.00
_cell.angle_gamma   90.00
#
_symmetry.space_group_name_H-M   'P 1'
#
loop_
_entity.id
_entity.type
_entity.pdbx_description
1 polymer ?
#
loop_
_entity_poly.entity_id
_entity_poly.type
_entity_poly.pdbx_seq_one_letter_code
_entity_poly.pdbx_strand_id
1 'polypeptide(L)'
;MSPEEVAKADGGATPADQRLAADREALEFTREAFWAVCGPVNPPKLARDYVDYFCARLPANVDEAKKIEAIQKNAPRRRSFYDAGTTYLQAYSALERELARAGYSPREVTSIEKEVEFFEGVLREVRLAAGETTE
;
A
#
# COMPACT_ATOMS: atom_id res chain seq x y z
N MET A 1 -30.20 -41.90 -37.33
CA MET A 1 -30.10 -40.93 -36.23
C MET A 1 -28.66 -40.92 -35.78
N SER A 2 -27.89 -39.90 -36.15
CA SER A 2 -26.54 -39.69 -35.62
C SER A 2 -26.67 -38.77 -34.41
N PRO A 3 -26.10 -39.12 -33.25
CA PRO A 3 -25.88 -38.14 -32.20
C PRO A 3 -24.64 -37.33 -32.58
N GLU A 4 -24.84 -36.10 -33.02
CA GLU A 4 -23.81 -35.06 -32.90
C GLU A 4 -23.59 -34.81 -31.41
N GLU A 5 -22.45 -35.28 -30.91
CA GLU A 5 -21.95 -34.92 -29.59
C GLU A 5 -21.71 -33.41 -29.56
N VAL A 6 -22.59 -32.72 -28.83
CA VAL A 6 -22.44 -31.32 -28.48
C VAL A 6 -21.14 -31.18 -27.70
N ALA A 7 -20.10 -30.67 -28.36
CA ALA A 7 -18.90 -30.19 -27.68
C ALA A 7 -19.33 -29.07 -26.71
N LYS A 8 -19.39 -29.40 -25.42
CA LYS A 8 -19.40 -28.38 -24.37
C LYS A 8 -18.11 -27.58 -24.52
N ALA A 9 -18.22 -26.32 -24.96
CA ALA A 9 -17.16 -25.36 -24.77
C ALA A 9 -16.92 -25.27 -23.27
N ASP A 10 -15.75 -25.74 -22.83
CA ASP A 10 -15.30 -25.62 -21.45
C ASP A 10 -15.23 -24.12 -21.13
N GLY A 11 -16.12 -23.65 -20.27
CA GLY A 11 -16.26 -22.24 -19.88
C GLY A 11 -15.12 -21.77 -18.98
N GLY A 12 -13.88 -22.10 -19.34
CA GLY A 12 -12.68 -21.83 -18.58
C GLY A 12 -12.33 -20.33 -18.56
N ALA A 13 -11.78 -19.87 -17.44
CA ALA A 13 -11.26 -18.52 -17.27
C ALA A 13 -10.21 -18.21 -18.34
N THR A 14 -10.31 -17.04 -18.96
CA THR A 14 -9.34 -16.61 -19.98
C THR A 14 -8.00 -16.26 -19.35
N PRO A 15 -6.89 -16.20 -20.12
CA PRO A 15 -5.61 -15.71 -19.61
C PRO A 15 -5.70 -14.31 -18.97
N ALA A 16 -6.61 -13.46 -19.46
CA ALA A 16 -6.86 -12.14 -18.89
C ALA A 16 -7.55 -12.22 -17.53
N ASP A 17 -8.51 -13.14 -17.36
CA ASP A 17 -9.21 -13.36 -16.08
C ASP A 17 -8.25 -13.93 -15.03
N GLN A 18 -7.36 -14.84 -15.43
CA GLN A 18 -6.32 -15.39 -14.56
C GLN A 18 -5.32 -14.33 -14.10
N ARG A 19 -4.90 -13.44 -15.01
CA ARG A 19 -4.04 -12.30 -14.67
C ARG A 19 -4.73 -11.37 -13.66
N LEU A 20 -5.98 -10.98 -13.92
CA LEU A 20 -6.74 -10.11 -13.01
C LEU A 20 -6.94 -10.72 -11.62
N ALA A 21 -7.15 -12.04 -11.54
CA ALA A 21 -7.24 -12.74 -10.27
C ALA A 21 -5.90 -12.70 -9.51
N ALA A 22 -4.77 -12.94 -10.19
CA ALA A 22 -3.44 -12.87 -9.59
C ALA A 22 -3.07 -11.43 -9.14
N ASP A 23 -3.36 -10.42 -9.97
CA ASP A 23 -3.13 -9.02 -9.63
C ASP A 23 -3.98 -8.59 -8.42
N ARG A 24 -5.22 -9.10 -8.32
CA ARG A 24 -6.10 -8.85 -7.16
C ARG A 24 -5.53 -9.46 -5.90
N GLU A 25 -5.09 -10.72 -5.96
CA GLU A 25 -4.45 -11.40 -4.83
C GLU A 25 -3.18 -10.64 -4.39
N ALA A 26 -2.36 -10.17 -5.34
CA ALA A 26 -1.19 -9.36 -5.06
C ALA A 26 -1.56 -8.03 -4.38
N LEU A 27 -2.60 -7.34 -4.85
CA LEU A 27 -3.07 -6.10 -4.23
C LEU A 27 -3.51 -6.32 -2.79
N GLU A 28 -4.33 -7.34 -2.52
CA GLU A 28 -4.80 -7.62 -1.15
C GLU A 28 -3.65 -8.05 -0.23
N PHE A 29 -2.76 -8.93 -0.70
CA PHE A 29 -1.61 -9.39 0.07
C PHE A 29 -0.67 -8.23 0.44
N THR A 30 -0.34 -7.37 -0.52
CA THR A 30 0.56 -6.23 -0.28
C THR A 30 -0.10 -5.17 0.58
N ARG A 31 -1.41 -4.95 0.42
CA ARG A 31 -2.22 -4.08 1.28
C ARG A 31 -2.22 -4.57 2.72
N GLU A 32 -2.48 -5.85 2.96
CA GLU A 32 -2.44 -6.43 4.30
C GLU A 32 -1.05 -6.31 4.94
N ALA A 33 0.00 -6.66 4.20
CA ALA A 33 1.38 -6.54 4.67
C ALA A 33 1.74 -5.08 5.03
N PHE A 34 1.31 -4.11 4.22
CA PHE A 34 1.51 -2.70 4.50
C PHE A 34 0.75 -2.25 5.75
N TRP A 35 -0.50 -2.66 5.92
CA TRP A 35 -1.27 -2.37 7.13
C TRP A 35 -0.68 -3.02 8.39
N ALA A 36 -0.06 -4.19 8.28
CA ALA A 36 0.66 -4.82 9.38
C ALA A 36 1.84 -3.95 9.84
N VAL A 37 2.62 -3.38 8.90
CA VAL A 37 3.69 -2.41 9.21
C VAL A 37 3.13 -1.15 9.87
N CYS A 38 1.95 -0.70 9.46
CA CYS A 38 1.23 0.44 10.03
C CYS A 38 0.51 0.13 11.36
N GLY A 39 0.43 -1.14 11.75
CA GLY A 39 -0.31 -1.63 12.92
C GLY A 39 0.03 -0.86 14.20
N PRO A 40 1.33 -0.70 14.55
CA PRO A 40 1.74 -0.05 15.80
C PRO A 40 1.59 1.48 15.84
N VAL A 41 1.17 2.12 14.74
CA VAL A 41 0.89 3.57 14.73
C VAL A 41 -0.36 3.83 15.57
N ASN A 42 -0.26 4.70 16.56
CA ASN A 42 -1.37 5.01 17.46
C ASN A 42 -2.49 5.76 16.72
N PRO A 43 -3.77 5.58 17.13
CA PRO A 43 -4.85 6.45 16.67
C PRO A 43 -4.57 7.92 17.01
N PRO A 44 -5.02 8.87 16.18
CA PRO A 44 -6.02 8.72 15.12
C PRO A 44 -5.50 8.18 13.76
N LYS A 45 -4.21 7.86 13.61
CA LYS A 45 -3.59 7.44 12.34
C LYS A 45 -3.73 8.51 11.24
N LEU A 46 -3.52 9.77 11.61
CA LEU A 46 -3.31 10.87 10.68
C LEU A 46 -1.83 10.93 10.28
N ALA A 47 -1.49 11.66 9.22
CA ALA A 47 -0.12 11.71 8.70
C ALA A 47 0.93 12.07 9.77
N ARG A 48 0.58 12.96 10.72
CA ARG A 48 1.45 13.28 11.87
C ARG A 48 1.76 12.09 12.77
N ASP A 49 0.82 11.17 12.97
CA ASP A 49 1.03 9.99 13.82
C ASP A 49 2.03 9.03 13.18
N TYR A 50 2.01 8.92 11.84
CA TYR A 50 3.01 8.19 11.08
C TYR A 50 4.37 8.86 11.17
N VAL A 51 4.46 10.18 11.04
CA VAL A 51 5.71 10.93 11.23
C VAL A 51 6.28 10.72 12.64
N ASP A 52 5.44 10.82 13.66
CA ASP A 52 5.85 10.63 15.06
C ASP A 52 6.37 9.20 15.30
N TYR A 53 5.70 8.20 14.72
CA TYR A 53 6.10 6.81 14.85
C TYR A 53 7.34 6.50 14.01
N PHE A 54 7.37 6.81 12.73
CA PHE A 54 8.44 6.39 11.83
C PHE A 54 9.69 7.30 11.92
N CYS A 55 9.55 8.59 12.23
CA CYS A 55 10.68 9.51 12.38
C CYS A 55 11.08 9.66 13.85
N ALA A 56 10.36 10.47 14.62
CA ALA A 56 10.48 10.59 16.07
C ALA A 56 9.44 11.59 16.57
N ARG A 57 8.85 11.33 17.74
CA ARG A 57 8.09 12.33 18.49
C ARG A 57 9.00 13.04 19.49
N LEU A 58 9.29 14.31 19.25
CA LEU A 58 10.18 15.11 20.10
C LEU A 58 9.54 16.46 20.48
N PRO A 59 9.89 17.02 21.64
CA PRO A 59 9.51 18.39 22.01
C PRO A 59 10.10 19.42 21.05
N ALA A 60 9.44 20.58 20.91
CA ALA A 60 9.87 21.64 19.98
C ALA A 60 11.29 22.19 20.26
N ASN A 61 11.74 22.14 21.52
CA ASN A 61 13.03 22.72 21.96
C ASN A 61 14.12 21.67 22.14
N VAL A 62 14.02 20.53 21.47
CA VAL A 62 15.07 19.51 21.52
C VAL A 62 16.31 20.00 20.76
N ASP A 63 17.48 19.67 21.26
CA ASP A 63 18.75 19.90 20.56
C ASP A 63 18.77 19.17 19.20
N GLU A 64 19.28 19.82 18.16
CA GLU A 64 19.23 19.29 16.79
C GLU A 64 20.03 17.98 16.65
N ALA A 65 21.16 17.83 17.36
CA ALA A 65 21.93 16.58 17.31
C ALA A 65 21.13 15.41 17.92
N LYS A 66 20.43 15.66 19.04
CA LYS A 66 19.53 14.67 19.66
C LYS A 66 18.34 14.33 18.76
N LYS A 67 17.82 15.30 18.02
CA LYS A 67 16.76 15.08 17.04
C LYS A 67 17.21 14.18 15.90
N ILE A 68 18.35 14.48 15.30
CA ILE A 68 18.94 13.66 14.23
C ILE A 68 19.18 12.24 14.76
N GLU A 69 19.78 12.09 15.94
CA GLU A 69 20.03 10.78 16.55
C GLU A 69 18.72 9.97 16.73
N ALA A 70 17.66 10.60 17.25
CA ALA A 70 16.38 9.95 17.44
C ALA A 70 15.72 9.51 16.11
N ILE A 71 15.82 10.35 15.07
CA ILE A 71 15.34 10.01 13.72
C ILE A 71 16.13 8.84 13.13
N GLN A 72 17.45 8.82 13.29
CA GLN A 72 18.30 7.76 12.75
C GLN A 72 18.08 6.41 13.45
N LYS A 73 17.79 6.40 14.76
CA LYS A 73 17.40 5.18 15.48
C LYS A 73 16.19 4.47 14.87
N ASN A 74 15.30 5.21 14.20
CA ASN A 74 14.10 4.69 13.57
C ASN A 74 14.27 4.39 12.06
N ALA A 75 15.47 4.56 11.51
CA ALA A 75 15.74 4.32 10.08
C ALA A 75 15.40 2.89 9.60
N PRO A 76 15.70 1.80 10.36
CA PRO A 76 15.31 0.45 9.94
C PRO A 76 13.79 0.30 9.80
N ARG A 77 13.04 0.87 10.76
CA ARG A 77 11.58 0.83 10.76
C ARG A 77 10.99 1.66 9.62
N ARG A 78 11.54 2.85 9.37
CA ARG A 78 11.17 3.68 8.20
C ARG A 78 11.38 2.95 6.89
N ARG A 79 12.51 2.25 6.74
CA ARG A 79 12.81 1.49 5.54
C ARG A 79 11.75 0.43 5.27
N SER A 80 11.38 -0.38 6.28
CA SER A 80 10.29 -1.35 6.14
C SER A 80 8.95 -0.70 5.74
N PHE A 81 8.67 0.50 6.24
CA PHE A 81 7.48 1.25 5.84
C PHE A 81 7.51 1.71 4.38
N TYR A 82 8.65 2.24 3.91
CA TYR A 82 8.81 2.63 2.52
C TYR A 82 8.74 1.44 1.57
N ASP A 83 9.40 0.33 1.92
CA ASP A 83 9.43 -0.87 1.10
C ASP A 83 8.02 -1.44 0.94
N ALA A 84 7.31 -1.67 2.05
CA ALA A 84 5.94 -2.17 2.03
C ALA A 84 4.97 -1.21 1.34
N GLY A 85 5.10 0.11 1.59
CA GLY A 85 4.27 1.13 0.95
C GLY A 85 4.50 1.18 -0.56
N THR A 86 5.76 1.13 -1.01
CA THR A 86 6.09 1.10 -2.44
C THR A 86 5.51 -0.13 -3.12
N THR A 87 5.65 -1.30 -2.50
CA THR A 87 5.09 -2.55 -3.06
C THR A 87 3.56 -2.50 -3.15
N TYR A 88 2.88 -1.97 -2.13
CA TYR A 88 1.42 -1.79 -2.16
C TYR A 88 0.98 -0.82 -3.28
N LEU A 89 1.62 0.36 -3.37
CA LEU A 89 1.31 1.35 -4.41
C LEU A 89 1.53 0.79 -5.83
N GLN A 90 2.58 0.00 -6.03
CA GLN A 90 2.84 -0.66 -7.31
C GLN A 90 1.79 -1.72 -7.66
N ALA A 91 1.36 -2.53 -6.68
CA ALA A 91 0.29 -3.50 -6.88
C ALA A 91 -1.05 -2.81 -7.23
N TYR A 92 -1.32 -1.65 -6.63
CA TYR A 92 -2.46 -0.83 -6.99
C TYR A 92 -2.34 -0.27 -8.41
N SER A 93 -1.20 0.32 -8.79
CA SER A 93 -0.99 0.85 -10.15
C SER A 93 -1.19 -0.21 -11.24
N ALA A 94 -0.88 -1.48 -10.95
CA ALA A 94 -1.12 -2.59 -11.88
C ALA A 94 -2.62 -2.83 -12.15
N LEU A 95 -3.50 -2.44 -11.22
CA LEU A 95 -4.95 -2.66 -11.29
C LEU A 95 -5.80 -1.39 -11.41
N GLU A 96 -5.22 -0.18 -11.29
CA GLU A 96 -5.97 1.06 -11.09
C GLU A 96 -7.17 1.24 -12.06
N ARG A 97 -7.02 0.82 -13.33
CA ARG A 97 -8.05 0.96 -14.38
C ARG A 97 -8.93 -0.27 -14.54
N GLU A 98 -8.62 -1.35 -13.83
CA GLU A 98 -9.21 -2.67 -13.96
C GLU A 98 -9.80 -3.19 -12.64
N LEU A 99 -9.81 -2.41 -11.56
CA LEU A 99 -10.38 -2.84 -10.26
C LEU A 99 -11.81 -3.38 -10.40
N ALA A 100 -12.70 -2.68 -11.12
CA ALA A 100 -14.06 -3.18 -11.33
C ALA A 100 -14.08 -4.53 -12.09
N ARG A 101 -13.18 -4.71 -13.06
CA ARG A 101 -13.04 -5.98 -13.82
C ARG A 101 -12.39 -7.08 -13.00
N ALA A 102 -11.54 -6.74 -12.03
CA ALA A 102 -10.99 -7.66 -11.04
C ALA A 102 -12.02 -8.05 -9.94
N GLY A 103 -13.24 -7.53 -10.02
CA GLY A 103 -14.35 -7.90 -9.15
C GLY A 103 -14.41 -7.11 -7.85
N TYR A 104 -13.84 -5.90 -7.81
CA TYR A 104 -14.07 -4.94 -6.73
C TYR A 104 -15.39 -4.20 -6.94
N SER A 105 -16.16 -4.06 -5.86
CA SER A 105 -17.37 -3.23 -5.87
C SER A 105 -17.01 -1.73 -5.98
N PRO A 106 -17.91 -0.87 -6.47
CA PRO A 106 -17.66 0.58 -6.54
C PRO A 106 -17.25 1.19 -5.19
N ARG A 107 -17.77 0.66 -4.09
CA ARG A 107 -17.40 1.11 -2.74
C ARG A 107 -15.97 0.73 -2.38
N GLU A 108 -15.54 -0.49 -2.71
CA GLU A 108 -14.16 -0.93 -2.49
C GLU A 108 -13.18 -0.14 -3.34
N VAL A 109 -13.51 0.10 -4.62
CA VAL A 109 -12.71 0.95 -5.51
C VAL A 109 -12.46 2.31 -4.88
N THR A 110 -13.53 3.04 -4.52
CA THR A 110 -13.40 4.35 -3.87
C THR A 110 -12.65 4.30 -2.55
N SER A 111 -12.77 3.20 -1.79
CA SER A 111 -12.05 3.03 -0.53
C SER A 111 -10.54 2.86 -0.77
N ILE A 112 -10.16 2.03 -1.75
CA ILE A 112 -8.76 1.75 -2.09
C ILE A 112 -8.11 3.00 -2.69
N GLU A 113 -8.80 3.72 -3.58
CA GLU A 113 -8.31 4.96 -4.18
C GLU A 113 -7.96 6.02 -3.10
N LYS A 114 -8.85 6.23 -2.13
CA LYS A 114 -8.62 7.16 -1.02
C LYS A 114 -7.49 6.71 -0.10
N GLU A 115 -7.39 5.41 0.13
CA GLU A 115 -6.32 4.82 0.93
C GLU A 115 -4.96 5.04 0.28
N VAL A 116 -4.85 4.78 -1.02
CA VAL A 116 -3.66 5.02 -1.83
C VAL A 116 -3.27 6.49 -1.81
N GLU A 117 -4.20 7.41 -2.10
CA GLU A 117 -3.95 8.86 -2.08
C GLU A 117 -3.42 9.33 -0.71
N PHE A 118 -4.05 8.85 0.37
CA PHE A 118 -3.61 9.15 1.72
C PHE A 118 -2.18 8.66 1.97
N PHE A 119 -1.88 7.39 1.67
CA PHE A 119 -0.58 6.81 1.98
C PHE A 119 0.55 7.30 1.10
N GLU A 120 0.29 7.68 -0.15
CA GLU A 120 1.24 8.43 -0.96
C GLU A 120 1.65 9.73 -0.26
N GLY A 121 0.68 10.46 0.30
CA GLY A 121 0.93 11.65 1.12
C GLY A 121 1.76 11.35 2.36
N VAL A 122 1.37 10.34 3.14
CA VAL A 122 2.07 9.94 4.37
C VAL A 122 3.51 9.52 4.09
N LEU A 123 3.76 8.71 3.06
CA LEU A 123 5.11 8.28 2.68
C LEU A 123 6.01 9.48 2.38
N ARG A 124 5.48 10.48 1.65
CA ARG A 124 6.20 11.73 1.37
C ARG A 124 6.47 12.52 2.64
N GLU A 125 5.48 12.68 3.53
CA GLU A 125 5.65 13.42 4.79
C GLU A 125 6.68 12.78 5.71
N VAL A 126 6.65 11.45 5.86
CA VAL A 126 7.63 10.69 6.65
C VAL A 126 9.03 10.89 6.09
N ARG A 127 9.19 10.80 4.77
CA ARG A 127 10.46 11.01 4.07
C ARG A 127 11.00 12.44 4.26
N LEU A 128 10.14 13.46 4.13
CA LEU A 128 10.50 14.85 4.42
C LEU A 128 10.89 15.07 5.88
N ALA A 129 10.10 14.54 6.83
CA ALA A 129 10.37 14.67 8.26
C ALA A 129 11.65 13.94 8.70
N ALA A 130 12.06 12.90 7.97
CA ALA A 130 13.32 12.21 8.17
C ALA A 130 14.54 12.95 7.57
N GLY A 131 14.31 14.01 6.78
CA GLY A 131 15.36 14.70 6.04
C GLY A 131 15.91 13.89 4.86
N GLU A 132 15.14 12.93 4.35
CA GLU A 132 15.54 12.03 3.26
C GLU A 132 14.99 12.57 1.94
N THR A 133 15.72 13.44 1.23
CA THR A 133 15.29 13.87 -0.11
C THR A 133 15.80 12.88 -1.16
N THR A 134 14.90 12.30 -1.95
CA THR A 134 15.26 11.75 -3.27
C THR A 134 15.38 12.92 -4.22
N GLU A 135 16.62 13.29 -4.58
CA GLU A 135 16.91 14.04 -5.80
C GLU A 135 16.45 13.27 -7.05
#